data_AF-A0A8C8B549-F1
#
_entry.id   AF-A0A8C8B549-F1
#
_cell.length_a   1.000
_cell.length_b   1.000
_cell.length_c   1.000
_cell.angle_alpha   90.00
_cell.angle_beta   90.00
_cell.angle_gamma   90.00
#
_symmetry.space_group_name_H-M   'P 1'
#
loop_
_entity.id
_entity.type
_entity.pdbx_description
1 polymer ?
#
loop_
_entity_poly.entity_id
_entity_poly.type
_entity_poly.pdbx_seq_one_letter_code
_entity_poly.pdbx_strand_id
1 'polypeptide(L)' 'MAHYGMEQRGRPNSPDYRLYFKNADGKYISPFHDIPLFAGSKEDKEIPAKRSKTTGTDVLFNMIVEVPCWMNAKL' A
#
# COMPACT_ATOMS: atom_id res chain seq x y z
N MET A 1 -9.60 -6.69 -7.19
CA MET A 1 -8.42 -6.27 -6.40
C MET A 1 -7.75 -5.12 -7.12
N ALA A 2 -7.40 -4.04 -6.42
CA ALA A 2 -6.61 -2.97 -7.02
C ALA A 2 -5.22 -3.52 -7.35
N HIS A 3 -4.81 -3.39 -8.61
CA HIS A 3 -3.51 -3.88 -9.08
C HIS A 3 -2.53 -2.69 -9.10
N TYR A 4 -1.56 -2.69 -8.18
CA TYR A 4 -0.50 -1.69 -8.14
C TYR A 4 0.74 -2.24 -8.86
N GLY A 5 1.30 -1.45 -9.76
CA GLY A 5 2.58 -1.74 -10.42
C GLY A 5 3.73 -1.00 -9.75
N MET A 6 4.95 -1.49 -9.96
CA MET A 6 6.18 -0.84 -9.51
C MET A 6 7.11 -0.58 -10.69
N GLU A 7 7.79 0.56 -10.70
CA GLU A 7 8.86 0.87 -11.64
C GLU A 7 10.11 1.29 -10.88
N GLN A 8 11.21 0.56 -11.10
CA GLN A 8 12.50 0.84 -10.51
C GLN A 8 13.33 1.70 -11.46
N ARG A 9 14.00 2.73 -10.93
CA ARG A 9 14.94 3.58 -11.66
C ARG A 9 16.24 3.70 -10.90
N GLY A 10 17.35 3.80 -11.63
CA GLY A 10 18.69 3.85 -11.05
C GLY A 10 19.23 2.47 -10.70
N ARG A 11 20.44 2.43 -10.17
CA ARG A 11 21.11 1.18 -9.78
C ARG A 11 20.69 0.78 -8.36
N PRO A 12 20.32 -0.49 -8.09
CA PRO A 12 20.07 -0.96 -6.73
C PRO A 12 21.25 -0.68 -5.79
N ASN A 13 20.96 -0.33 -4.53
CA ASN A 13 21.95 0.05 -3.50
C ASN A 13 22.79 1.29 -3.83
N SER A 14 22.28 2.17 -4.68
CA SER A 14 22.93 3.43 -5.04
C SER A 14 22.02 4.62 -4.67
N PRO A 15 22.56 5.82 -4.37
CA PRO A 15 21.74 6.98 -3.97
C PRO A 15 20.75 7.47 -5.04
N ASP A 16 20.96 7.11 -6.30
CA ASP A 16 20.05 7.38 -7.42
C ASP A 16 18.88 6.39 -7.53
N TYR A 17 18.88 5.31 -6.73
CA TYR A 17 17.81 4.33 -6.74
C TYR A 17 16.49 4.93 -6.28
N ARG A 18 15.44 4.75 -7.09
CA ARG A 18 14.08 5.17 -6.76
C ARG A 18 13.07 4.13 -7.21
N LEU A 19 12.06 3.91 -6.37
CA LEU A 19 10.92 3.05 -6.63
C LEU A 19 9.66 3.90 -6.79
N TYR A 20 8.99 3.77 -7.93
CA TYR A 20 7.74 4.47 -8.23
C TYR A 20 6.58 3.50 -8.29
N PHE A 21 5.42 3.93 -7.79
CA PHE A 21 4.18 3.16 -7.87
C PHE A 21 3.34 3.61 -9.06
N LYS A 22 2.64 2.65 -9.66
CA LYS A 22 1.66 2.87 -10.72
C LYS A 22 0.32 2.27 -10.36
N ASN A 23 -0.76 2.92 -10.76
CA ASN A 23 -2.09 2.33 -10.70
C ASN A 23 -2.28 1.30 -11.85
N ALA A 24 -3.46 0.67 -11.88
CA ALA A 24 -3.83 -0.27 -12.94
C ALA A 24 -3.83 0.37 -14.35
N ASP A 25 -4.05 1.68 -14.44
CA ASP A 25 -4.03 2.45 -15.69
C ASP A 25 -2.60 2.88 -16.11
N GLY A 26 -1.58 2.48 -15.35
CA GLY A 26 -0.18 2.84 -15.62
C GLY A 26 0.22 4.26 -15.22
N LYS A 27 -0.67 5.03 -14.59
CA LYS A 27 -0.38 6.38 -14.08
C LYS A 27 0.48 6.28 -12.83
N TYR A 28 1.53 7.12 -12.75
CA TYR A 28 2.33 7.24 -11.54
C TYR A 28 1.50 7.81 -10.39
N ILE A 29 1.57 7.15 -9.24
CA ILE A 29 0.86 7.51 -8.02
C ILE A 29 1.83 7.65 -6.85
N SER A 30 1.46 8.50 -5.89
CA SER A 30 2.18 8.64 -4.63
C SER A 30 1.72 7.57 -3.65
N PRO A 31 2.64 6.75 -3.08
CA PRO A 31 2.26 5.74 -2.11
C PRO A 31 1.67 6.37 -0.84
N PHE A 32 2.06 7.60 -0.50
CA PHE A 32 1.61 8.27 0.73
C PHE A 32 0.23 8.92 0.61
N HIS A 33 -0.19 9.31 -0.59
CA HIS A 33 -1.42 10.09 -0.79
C HIS A 33 -2.50 9.35 -1.57
N ASP A 34 -2.12 8.53 -2.54
CA ASP A 34 -3.07 7.94 -3.49
C ASP A 34 -3.47 6.50 -3.12
N ILE A 35 -2.68 5.82 -2.28
CA ILE A 35 -3.01 4.49 -1.76
C ILE A 35 -3.85 4.63 -0.49
N PRO A 36 -5.13 4.20 -0.48
CA PRO A 36 -5.98 4.31 0.70
C PRO A 36 -5.47 3.44 1.85
N LEU A 37 -5.66 3.85 3.10
CA LEU A 37 -5.30 3.03 4.26
C LEU A 37 -6.11 1.73 4.35
N PHE A 38 -7.40 1.76 3.99
CA PHE A 38 -8.28 0.60 4.03
C PHE A 38 -8.34 -0.09 2.66
N ALA A 39 -8.10 -1.39 2.62
CA ALA A 39 -8.07 -2.19 1.38
C ALA A 39 -9.45 -2.71 0.94
N GLY A 40 -10.45 -2.66 1.84
CA GLY A 40 -11.82 -3.12 1.59
C GLY A 40 -12.67 -2.14 0.77
N SER A 41 -13.77 -2.64 0.17
CA SER A 41 -14.78 -1.80 -0.48
C SER A 41 -15.38 -0.82 0.54
N LYS A 42 -15.73 0.38 0.09
CA LYS A 42 -16.29 1.46 0.92
C LYS A 42 -17.67 1.14 1.54
N GLU A 43 -18.21 -0.05 1.29
CA GLU A 43 -19.53 -0.50 1.76
C GLU A 43 -19.57 -0.72 3.27
N ASP A 44 -18.42 -0.99 3.92
CA ASP A 44 -18.36 -1.17 5.37
C ASP A 44 -18.33 0.15 6.18
N LYS A 45 -18.46 1.31 5.53
CA LYS A 45 -18.42 2.63 6.19
C LYS A 45 -19.68 3.01 6.96
N GLU A 46 -20.76 2.23 6.87
CA GLU A 46 -21.99 2.47 7.65
C GLU A 46 -21.92 1.96 9.10
N ILE A 47 -20.84 1.30 9.51
CA ILE A 47 -20.76 0.75 10.87
C ILE A 47 -20.18 1.81 11.83
N PRO A 48 -20.96 2.31 12.81
CA PRO A 48 -20.54 3.36 13.71
C PRO A 48 -19.38 2.89 14.61
N ALA A 49 -18.48 3.81 14.94
CA ALA A 49 -17.18 3.61 15.62
C ALA A 49 -17.23 3.04 17.06
N LYS A 50 -18.31 2.36 17.48
CA LYS A 50 -18.51 1.81 18.83
C LYS A 50 -19.08 0.38 18.83
N ARG A 51 -18.60 -0.51 17.97
CA ARG A 51 -18.83 -1.96 18.18
C ARG A 51 -17.51 -2.69 18.18
N SER A 52 -17.23 -3.41 19.27
CA SER A 52 -16.22 -4.47 19.25
C SER A 52 -16.68 -5.49 18.21
N LYS A 53 -15.93 -5.62 17.12
CA LYS A 53 -16.22 -6.60 16.06
C LYS A 53 -15.91 -8.00 16.61
N THR A 54 -16.92 -8.66 17.17
CA THR A 54 -16.81 -10.03 17.72
C THR A 54 -17.18 -11.10 16.69
N THR A 55 -17.35 -10.75 15.41
CA THR A 55 -17.72 -11.72 14.36
C THR A 55 -17.22 -11.26 12.99
N GLY A 56 -16.11 -11.85 12.52
CA GLY A 56 -15.82 -12.12 11.10
C GLY A 56 -15.60 -10.98 10.09
N THR A 57 -15.62 -9.69 10.48
CA THR A 57 -15.27 -8.58 9.55
C THR A 57 -13.82 -8.15 9.77
N ASP A 58 -12.89 -8.80 9.08
CA ASP A 58 -11.49 -8.42 9.12
C ASP A 58 -11.32 -6.99 8.60
N VAL A 59 -10.60 -6.16 9.36
CA VAL A 59 -10.24 -4.82 8.88
C VAL A 59 -8.95 -4.97 8.08
N LEU A 60 -9.07 -4.91 6.76
CA LEU A 60 -7.90 -5.00 5.88
C LEU A 60 -7.29 -3.62 5.66
N PHE A 61 -5.98 -3.54 5.88
CA PHE A 61 -5.18 -2.35 5.66
C PHE A 61 -4.23 -2.54 4.49
N ASN A 62 -3.96 -1.46 3.76
CA ASN A 62 -2.84 -1.42 2.82
C ASN A 62 -1.55 -1.14 3.60
N MET A 63 -0.48 -1.81 3.20
CA MET A 63 0.85 -1.64 3.76
C MET A 63 1.84 -1.40 2.62
N ILE A 64 2.71 -0.40 2.80
CA ILE A 64 3.84 -0.14 1.91
C ILE A 64 5.05 -0.83 2.53
N VAL A 65 5.65 -1.77 1.79
CA VAL A 65 6.85 -2.46 2.25
C VAL A 65 8.07 -1.69 1.77
N GLU A 66 8.72 -0.99 2.69
CA GLU A 66 9.97 -0.28 2.41
C GLU A 66 11.19 -1.20 2.55
N VAL A 67 11.23 -2.02 3.60
CA VAL A 67 12.32 -2.99 3.85
C VAL A 67 11.72 -4.39 3.93
N PRO A 68 12.00 -5.28 2.95
CA PRO A 68 11.52 -6.66 3.00
C PRO A 68 12.11 -7.43 4.17
N CYS A 69 11.41 -8.50 4.59
CA CYS A 69 11.90 -9.37 5.66
C CYS A 69 13.31 -9.91 5.32
N TRP A 70 14.18 -9.94 6.32
CA TRP A 70 15.59 -10.36 6.22
C TRP A 70 16.48 -9.51 5.29
N MET A 71 16.02 -8.32 4.90
CA MET A 71 16.83 -7.33 4.19
C MET A 71 17.37 -6.27 5.14
N ASN A 72 18.56 -5.73 4.82
CA ASN A 72 19.27 -4.76 5.68
C ASN A 72 19.24 -3.32 5.13
N ALA A 73 18.97 -3.14 3.84
CA ALA A 73 18.99 -1.82 3.22
C ALA A 73 17.78 -1.00 3.70
N LYS A 74 18.04 0.13 4.37
CA LYS A 74 17.03 1.12 4.72
C LYS A 74 16.78 2.00 3.49
N LEU A 75 15.66 1.75 2.83
CA LEU A 75 15.20 2.44 1.63
C LEU A 75 14.41 3.71 1.96
#